data_AF-A0A9D8N6V5-F1
#
_entry.id   AF-A0A9D8N6V5-F1
#
_cell.length_a   1.000
_cell.length_b   1.000
_cell.length_c   1.000
_cell.angle_alpha   90.00
_cell.angle_beta   90.00
_cell.angle_gamma   90.00
#
_symmetry.space_group_name_H-M   'P 1'
#
loop_
_entity.id
_entity.type
_entity.pdbx_description
1 polymer ?
#
loop_
_entity_poly.entity_id
_entity_poly.type
_entity_poly.pdbx_seq_one_letter_code
_entity_poly.pdbx_strand_id
1 'polypeptide(L)'
;DAYMLLMGDFNDYADSPALQLLEQHGLVNVSKGAQGSNGAKGTYRYQGDWGSLDHIFVSENLANNEHSCIIYDAPFLLEKDTKYGGVKPRRNYLGPRYLNGFSDHLPLVLRIK
;
A
#
# COMPACT_ATOMS: atom_id res chain seq x y z
N ASP A 1 10.92 -25.71 -4.30
CA ASP A 1 9.74 -24.81 -4.30
C ASP A 1 9.95 -23.61 -5.20
N ALA A 2 8.89 -23.13 -5.85
CA ALA A 2 8.94 -21.96 -6.71
C ALA A 2 8.93 -20.66 -5.89
N TYR A 3 9.53 -19.59 -6.42
CA TYR A 3 9.34 -18.25 -5.88
C TYR A 3 8.09 -17.62 -6.48
N MET A 4 7.20 -17.13 -5.63
CA MET A 4 5.95 -16.48 -6.03
C MET A 4 5.88 -15.07 -5.48
N LEU A 5 5.36 -14.16 -6.32
CA LEU A 5 5.03 -12.79 -5.97
C LEU A 5 3.59 -12.53 -6.45
N LEU A 6 2.73 -12.11 -5.54
CA LEU A 6 1.35 -11.72 -5.81
C LEU A 6 1.18 -10.29 -5.30
N MET A 7 0.84 -9.35 -6.18
CA MET A 7 0.73 -7.94 -5.84
C MET A 7 -0.40 -7.26 -6.61
N GLY A 8 -0.99 -6.24 -6.00
CA GLY A 8 -2.02 -5.43 -6.64
C GLY A 8 -2.90 -4.71 -5.62
N ASP A 9 -3.94 -4.07 -6.13
CA ASP A 9 -5.05 -3.54 -5.34
C ASP A 9 -6.06 -4.68 -5.09
N PHE A 10 -6.20 -5.10 -3.84
CA PHE A 10 -7.13 -6.15 -3.43
C PHE A 10 -8.48 -5.59 -3.00
N ASN A 11 -8.62 -4.26 -2.87
CA ASN A 11 -9.79 -3.59 -2.31
C ASN A 11 -10.22 -4.16 -0.94
N ASP A 12 -9.27 -4.70 -0.16
CA ASP A 12 -9.53 -5.28 1.15
C ASP A 12 -8.36 -5.04 2.12
N TYR A 13 -8.63 -5.13 3.43
CA TYR A 13 -7.63 -4.90 4.47
C TYR A 13 -6.91 -6.19 4.85
N ALA A 14 -5.71 -6.06 5.42
CA ALA A 14 -4.83 -7.18 5.76
C ALA A 14 -5.42 -8.20 6.76
N ASP A 15 -6.47 -7.81 7.50
CA ASP A 15 -7.20 -8.64 8.45
C ASP A 15 -8.50 -9.24 7.90
N SER A 16 -8.80 -9.01 6.62
CA SER A 16 -9.96 -9.59 5.97
C SER A 16 -9.85 -11.12 5.81
N PRO A 17 -10.97 -11.85 5.79
CA PRO A 17 -10.97 -13.30 5.60
C PRO A 17 -10.29 -13.73 4.28
N ALA A 18 -10.46 -12.96 3.21
CA ALA A 18 -9.88 -13.27 1.91
C ALA A 18 -8.34 -13.19 1.94
N LEU A 19 -7.78 -12.16 2.57
CA LEU A 19 -6.33 -12.01 2.69
C LEU A 19 -5.73 -12.96 3.72
N GLN A 20 -6.44 -13.24 4.81
CA GLN A 20 -6.04 -14.28 5.77
C GLN A 20 -6.04 -15.68 5.14
N LEU A 21 -6.93 -15.96 4.19
CA LEU A 21 -6.92 -17.22 3.45
C LEU A 21 -5.63 -17.40 2.65
N LEU A 22 -5.11 -16.32 2.04
CA LEU A 22 -3.81 -16.35 1.35
C LEU A 22 -2.68 -16.66 2.34
N GLU A 23 -2.70 -16.04 3.52
CA GLU A 23 -1.74 -16.31 4.60
C GLU A 23 -1.79 -17.77 5.07
N GLN A 24 -2.98 -18.34 5.21
CA GLN A 24 -3.18 -19.74 5.58
C GLN A 24 -2.68 -20.74 4.52
N HIS A 25 -2.55 -20.31 3.25
CA HIS A 25 -2.10 -21.13 2.14
C HIS A 25 -0.64 -20.87 1.74
N GLY A 26 0.19 -20.37 2.67
CA GLY A 26 1.64 -20.28 2.49
C GLY A 26 2.12 -19.05 1.73
N LEU A 27 1.32 -17.98 1.69
CA LEU A 27 1.76 -16.66 1.26
C LEU A 27 2.00 -15.75 2.47
N VAL A 28 3.02 -14.91 2.42
CA VAL A 28 3.36 -13.95 3.48
C VAL A 28 3.05 -12.55 2.97
N ASN A 29 2.19 -11.80 3.67
CA ASN A 29 1.94 -10.40 3.36
C ASN A 29 3.11 -9.52 3.84
N VAL A 30 4.07 -9.26 2.96
CA VAL A 30 5.26 -8.44 3.27
C VAL A 30 4.97 -6.95 3.30
N SER A 31 3.79 -6.52 2.84
CA SER A 31 3.34 -5.13 2.90
C SER A 31 2.55 -4.78 4.16
N LYS A 32 2.26 -5.77 5.01
CA LYS A 32 1.50 -5.58 6.26
C LYS A 32 2.24 -4.61 7.18
N GLY A 33 1.62 -3.47 7.47
CA GLY A 33 2.20 -2.42 8.31
C GLY A 33 3.25 -1.55 7.61
N ALA A 34 3.40 -1.64 6.28
CA ALA A 34 4.25 -0.72 5.52
C ALA A 34 3.84 0.74 5.76
N GLN A 35 4.82 1.62 5.90
CA GLN A 35 4.62 3.05 6.11
C GLN A 35 5.54 3.85 5.17
N GLY A 36 5.17 5.11 4.95
CA GLY A 36 5.99 6.09 4.26
C GLY A 36 6.79 6.95 5.22
N SER A 37 7.75 7.72 4.69
CA SER A 37 8.63 8.59 5.47
C SER A 37 8.22 10.07 5.49
N ASN A 38 7.20 10.43 4.71
CA ASN A 38 6.66 11.78 4.56
C ASN A 38 5.21 11.91 5.07
N GLY A 39 4.78 10.96 5.90
CA GLY A 39 3.51 11.00 6.63
C GLY A 39 2.42 10.06 6.13
N ALA A 40 2.68 9.28 5.06
CA ALA A 40 1.77 8.21 4.66
C ALA A 40 1.81 7.05 5.67
N LYS A 41 0.62 6.60 6.09
CA LYS A 41 0.45 5.45 6.99
C LYS A 41 -0.33 4.30 6.34
N GLY A 42 -0.62 4.43 5.05
CA GLY A 42 -1.40 3.50 4.26
C GLY A 42 -1.29 3.87 2.78
N THR A 43 -1.68 2.96 1.89
CA THR A 43 -1.57 3.17 0.44
C THR A 43 -2.63 4.15 -0.06
N TYR A 44 -3.74 4.34 0.65
CA TYR A 44 -4.75 5.33 0.29
C TYR A 44 -5.26 6.07 1.54
N ARG A 45 -5.93 7.21 1.32
CA ARG A 45 -6.51 8.01 2.41
C ARG A 45 -7.95 8.41 2.12
N TYR A 46 -8.85 8.06 3.03
CA TYR A 46 -10.27 8.37 2.94
C TYR A 46 -10.75 9.06 4.22
N GLN A 47 -11.41 10.21 4.07
CA GLN A 47 -11.95 11.01 5.18
C GLN A 47 -10.99 11.29 6.35
N GLY A 48 -9.69 11.37 6.07
CA GLY A 48 -8.66 11.63 7.07
C GLY A 48 -7.96 10.37 7.58
N ASP A 49 -8.54 9.19 7.34
CA ASP A 49 -8.01 7.91 7.77
C ASP A 49 -7.16 7.27 6.67
N TRP A 50 -6.02 6.74 7.08
CA TRP A 50 -5.14 5.95 6.21
C TRP A 50 -5.58 4.49 6.25
N GLY A 51 -5.58 3.86 5.08
CA GLY A 51 -5.74 2.42 4.96
C GLY A 51 -4.81 1.86 3.89
N SER A 52 -4.67 0.54 3.85
CA SER A 52 -3.90 -0.17 2.83
C SER A 52 -4.80 -1.21 2.17
N LEU A 53 -5.19 -0.95 0.91
CA LEU A 53 -5.94 -1.88 0.05
C LEU A 53 -5.02 -2.59 -0.94
N ASP A 54 -3.88 -1.98 -1.24
CA ASP A 54 -2.83 -2.59 -2.03
C ASP A 54 -1.98 -3.47 -1.12
N HIS A 55 -1.66 -4.68 -1.60
CA HIS A 55 -0.84 -5.62 -0.87
C HIS A 55 0.21 -6.26 -1.76
N ILE A 56 1.30 -6.70 -1.14
CA ILE A 56 2.29 -7.58 -1.73
C ILE A 56 2.41 -8.82 -0.86
N PHE A 57 2.12 -9.96 -1.46
CA PHE A 57 2.29 -11.30 -0.92
C PHE A 57 3.43 -12.00 -1.64
N VAL A 58 4.22 -12.78 -0.89
CA VAL A 58 5.27 -13.63 -1.44
C VAL A 58 5.18 -15.04 -0.89
N SER A 59 5.72 -16.03 -1.58
CA SER A 59 5.86 -17.38 -1.02
C SER A 59 6.79 -17.39 0.19
N GLU A 60 6.57 -18.31 1.14
CA GLU A 60 7.38 -18.43 2.37
C GLU A 60 8.89 -18.52 2.11
N ASN A 61 9.30 -19.30 1.11
CA ASN A 61 10.70 -19.43 0.72
C ASN A 61 11.33 -18.11 0.20
N LEU A 62 10.52 -17.19 -0.34
CA LEU A 62 10.97 -15.87 -0.76
C LEU A 62 10.95 -14.87 0.41
N ALA A 63 9.98 -15.00 1.32
CA ALA A 63 9.91 -14.20 2.55
C ALA A 63 11.10 -14.43 3.49
N ASN A 64 11.71 -15.62 3.43
CA ASN A 64 12.89 -15.95 4.25
C ASN A 64 14.15 -15.17 3.86
N ASN A 65 14.19 -14.56 2.66
CA ASN A 65 15.26 -13.65 2.29
C ASN A 65 15.13 -12.33 3.05
N GLU A 66 16.24 -11.61 3.23
CA GLU A 66 16.18 -10.26 3.78
C GLU A 66 15.36 -9.36 2.83
N HIS A 67 14.28 -8.80 3.35
CA HIS A 67 13.36 -7.98 2.57
C HIS A 67 12.89 -6.75 3.34
N SER A 68 12.37 -5.77 2.61
CA SER A 68 11.72 -4.58 3.15
C SER A 68 10.59 -4.16 2.23
N CYS A 69 9.48 -3.69 2.81
CA CYS A 69 8.38 -3.11 2.08
C CYS A 69 8.03 -1.74 2.66
N ILE A 70 7.96 -0.73 1.80
CA ILE A 70 7.62 0.64 2.19
C ILE A 70 6.49 1.17 1.32
N ILE A 71 5.79 2.18 1.83
CA ILE A 71 4.93 3.03 1.00
C ILE A 71 5.81 4.14 0.45
N TYR A 72 5.91 4.24 -0.87
CA TYR A 72 6.69 5.28 -1.52
C TYR A 72 5.89 6.59 -1.56
N ASP A 73 6.06 7.41 -0.53
CA ASP A 73 5.31 8.63 -0.31
C ASP A 73 6.12 9.90 -0.66
N ALA A 74 6.80 9.87 -1.80
CA ALA A 74 7.60 11.00 -2.26
C ALA A 74 6.80 12.32 -2.24
N PRO A 75 7.40 13.47 -1.88
CA PRO A 75 6.67 14.72 -1.69
C PRO A 75 5.81 15.15 -2.89
N PHE A 76 6.20 14.82 -4.12
CA PHE A 76 5.41 15.16 -5.31
C PHE A 76 4.13 14.32 -5.47
N LEU A 77 4.06 13.14 -4.84
CA LEU A 77 2.88 12.26 -4.80
C LEU A 77 1.89 12.68 -3.70
N LEU A 78 2.26 13.63 -2.84
CA LEU A 78 1.45 14.07 -1.71
C LEU A 78 1.00 15.51 -1.86
N GLU A 79 -0.10 15.84 -1.18
CA GLU A 79 -0.55 17.20 -0.97
C GLU A 79 -1.06 17.37 0.47
N LYS A 80 -1.10 18.61 0.98
CA LYS A 80 -1.65 18.89 2.30
C LYS A 80 -3.14 18.57 2.32
N ASP A 81 -3.59 17.84 3.34
CA ASP A 81 -5.01 17.69 3.60
C ASP A 81 -5.50 18.87 4.45
N THR A 82 -6.12 19.86 3.79
CA THR A 82 -6.64 21.05 4.45
C THR A 82 -7.91 20.80 5.27
N LYS A 83 -8.60 19.67 5.06
CA LYS A 83 -9.85 19.35 5.74
C LYS A 83 -9.61 18.52 7.01
N TYR A 84 -8.75 17.50 6.92
CA TYR A 84 -8.49 16.57 8.03
C TYR A 84 -7.08 16.70 8.64
N GLY A 85 -6.25 17.61 8.12
CA GLY A 85 -4.87 17.79 8.57
C GLY A 85 -3.92 16.70 8.04
N GLY A 86 -2.62 16.96 8.13
CA GLY A 86 -1.58 16.07 7.59
C GLY A 86 -1.48 16.13 6.06
N VAL A 87 -1.20 14.99 5.45
CA VAL A 87 -0.97 14.82 4.00
C VAL A 87 -1.88 13.76 3.41
N LYS A 88 -2.20 13.86 2.14
CA LYS A 88 -2.99 12.85 1.41
C LYS A 88 -2.38 12.62 0.02
N PRO A 89 -2.70 11.51 -0.66
CA PRO A 89 -2.29 11.30 -2.04
C PRO A 89 -2.78 12.44 -2.94
N ARG A 90 -1.87 12.97 -3.76
CA ARG A 90 -2.15 13.95 -4.79
C ARG A 90 -2.81 13.26 -5.97
N ARG A 91 -4.14 13.12 -5.88
CA ARG A 91 -4.95 12.33 -6.80
C ARG A 91 -5.21 13.00 -8.14
N ASN A 92 -5.43 12.18 -9.17
CA ASN A 92 -5.78 12.66 -10.51
C ASN A 92 -7.21 13.19 -10.60
N TYR A 93 -8.16 12.54 -9.92
CA TYR A 93 -9.57 12.91 -9.94
C TYR A 93 -10.14 13.03 -8.53
N LEU A 94 -11.10 13.95 -8.37
CA LEU A 94 -11.99 14.03 -7.22
C LEU A 94 -13.44 14.06 -7.73
N GLY A 95 -14.09 12.89 -7.72
CA GLY A 95 -15.34 12.71 -8.45
C GLY A 95 -15.13 13.05 -9.94
N PRO A 96 -15.96 13.91 -10.56
CA PRO A 96 -15.79 14.30 -11.96
C PRO A 96 -14.67 15.32 -12.21
N ARG A 97 -14.06 15.89 -11.15
CA ARG A 97 -13.07 16.97 -11.29
C ARG A 97 -11.66 16.42 -11.49
N TYR A 98 -11.01 16.77 -12.58
CA TYR A 98 -9.59 16.53 -12.79
C TYR A 98 -8.72 17.51 -11.97
N LEU A 99 -7.67 17.00 -11.34
CA LEU A 99 -6.80 17.72 -10.39
C LEU A 99 -5.34 17.79 -10.82
N ASN A 100 -4.97 17.18 -11.95
CA ASN A 100 -3.58 17.12 -12.42
C ASN A 100 -2.61 16.59 -11.33
N GLY A 101 -3.00 15.45 -10.76
CA GLY A 101 -2.22 14.70 -9.79
C GLY A 101 -1.65 13.42 -10.41
N PHE A 102 -1.47 12.39 -9.59
CA PHE A 102 -0.86 11.13 -10.00
C PHE A 102 -1.80 9.95 -9.72
N SER A 103 -2.20 9.77 -8.47
CA SER A 103 -3.03 8.64 -8.05
C SER A 103 -3.63 8.94 -6.69
N ASP A 104 -4.81 8.39 -6.41
CA ASP A 104 -5.38 8.34 -5.07
C ASP A 104 -4.79 7.20 -4.21
N HIS A 105 -4.00 6.32 -4.83
CA HIS A 105 -3.18 5.31 -4.18
C HIS A 105 -1.68 5.64 -4.27
N LEU A 106 -0.91 5.28 -3.24
CA LEU A 106 0.54 5.39 -3.17
C LEU A 106 1.20 4.04 -3.49
N PRO A 107 2.36 4.03 -4.17
CA PRO A 107 3.03 2.79 -4.52
C PRO A 107 3.56 2.03 -3.30
N LEU A 108 3.49 0.70 -3.35
CA LEU A 108 4.29 -0.17 -2.51
C LEU A 108 5.61 -0.50 -3.21
N VAL A 109 6.70 -0.48 -2.44
CA VAL A 109 8.04 -0.84 -2.93
C VAL A 109 8.59 -1.95 -2.07
N LEU A 110 8.67 -3.14 -2.66
CA LEU A 110 9.33 -4.30 -2.09
C LEU A 110 10.79 -4.37 -2.58
N ARG A 111 11.74 -4.53 -1.66
CA ARG A 111 13.12 -4.91 -1.94
C ARG A 111 13.39 -6.26 -1.31
N ILE A 112 13.94 -7.19 -2.08
CA ILE A 112 14.38 -8.52 -1.64
C ILE A 112 15.86 -8.64 -1.99
N LYS A 113 16.67 -9.19 -1.08
CA LYS A 113 18.07 -9.54 -1.34
C LYS A 113 18.23 -10.96 -1.85
#